data_AF-A0A662JTC8-F1
#
_entry.id   AF-A0A662JTC8-F1
#
_cell.length_a   1.000
_cell.length_b   1.000
_cell.length_c   1.000
_cell.angle_alpha   90.00
_cell.angle_beta   90.00
_cell.angle_gamma   90.00
#
_symmetry.space_group_name_H-M   'P 1'
#
loop_
_entity.id
_entity.type
_entity.pdbx_description
1 polymer ?
#
loop_
_entity_poly.entity_id
_entity_poly.type
_entity_poly.pdbx_seq_one_letter_code
_entity_poly.pdbx_strand_id
1 'polypeptide(L)'
;KRRDVEKLLTRAYEEVDLPIFFYTVDVLSSQLKVSPPKPFHVLEKLKELGFKAGGTQFGDTSFKTNAPREEVYRVFEEVSSS
;
A
#
# COMPACT_ATOMS: atom_id res chain seq x y z
N LYS A 1 -6.07 4.59 -24.74
CA LYS A 1 -5.86 6.05 -24.60
C LYS A 1 -6.80 6.69 -23.58
N ARG A 2 -8.11 6.87 -23.83
CA ARG A 2 -9.03 7.51 -22.85
C ARG A 2 -9.07 6.79 -21.49
N ARG A 3 -9.23 5.46 -21.53
CA ARG A 3 -9.28 4.59 -20.34
C ARG A 3 -7.99 4.63 -19.50
N ASP A 4 -6.84 4.81 -20.14
CA ASP A 4 -5.55 4.84 -19.44
C ASP A 4 -5.37 6.18 -18.70
N VAL A 5 -5.82 7.27 -19.31
CA VAL A 5 -5.88 8.60 -18.68
C VAL A 5 -6.85 8.59 -17.49
N GLU A 6 -8.04 8.00 -17.65
CA GLU A 6 -9.00 7.85 -16.56
C GLU A 6 -8.40 7.08 -15.38
N LYS A 7 -7.76 5.93 -15.64
CA LYS A 7 -7.08 5.16 -14.59
C LYS A 7 -5.99 5.94 -13.87
N LEU A 8 -5.18 6.70 -14.62
CA LEU A 8 -4.12 7.52 -14.03
C LEU A 8 -4.71 8.62 -13.14
N LEU A 9 -5.73 9.33 -13.62
CA LEU A 9 -6.39 10.40 -12.88
C LEU A 9 -7.11 9.88 -11.63
N THR A 10 -7.79 8.72 -11.72
CA THR A 10 -8.41 8.09 -10.55
C THR A 10 -7.36 7.75 -9.49
N ARG A 11 -6.24 7.11 -9.88
CA ARG A 11 -5.14 6.81 -8.95
C ARG A 11 -4.57 8.06 -8.32
N ALA A 12 -4.32 9.10 -9.12
CA ALA A 12 -3.79 10.37 -8.61
C ALA A 12 -4.76 11.04 -7.64
N TYR A 13 -6.06 11.03 -7.93
CA TYR A 13 -7.10 11.59 -7.06
C TYR A 13 -7.20 10.86 -5.72
N GLU A 14 -7.17 9.54 -5.73
CA GLU A 14 -7.14 8.71 -4.51
C GLU A 14 -5.87 8.95 -3.65
N GLU A 15 -4.78 9.38 -4.29
CA GLU A 15 -3.49 9.64 -3.62
C GLU A 15 -3.45 10.98 -2.88
N VAL A 16 -4.26 11.97 -3.28
CA VAL A 16 -4.20 13.36 -2.76
C VAL A 16 -4.40 13.43 -1.24
N ASP A 17 -5.24 12.57 -0.68
CA ASP A 17 -5.57 12.56 0.75
C ASP A 17 -4.69 11.62 1.58
N LEU A 18 -3.66 11.02 0.97
CA LEU A 18 -2.73 10.10 1.61
C LEU A 18 -1.43 10.80 2.02
N PRO A 19 -0.69 10.25 3.02
CA PRO A 19 0.56 10.85 3.46
C PRO A 19 1.63 10.98 2.36
N ILE A 20 2.59 11.88 2.60
CA ILE A 20 3.63 12.22 1.62
C ILE A 20 4.59 11.06 1.32
N PHE A 21 4.81 10.17 2.30
CA PHE A 21 5.70 9.01 2.18
C PHE A 21 4.93 7.73 1.83
N PHE A 22 5.63 6.79 1.21
CA PHE A 22 5.09 5.50 0.79
C PHE A 22 5.99 4.36 1.26
N TYR A 23 5.43 3.17 1.28
CA TYR A 23 6.11 1.90 1.46
C TYR A 23 6.17 1.15 0.13
N THR A 24 7.17 0.29 -0.03
CA THR A 24 7.23 -0.66 -1.14
C THR A 24 7.29 -2.08 -0.57
N VAL A 25 6.61 -3.02 -1.25
CA VAL A 25 6.57 -4.42 -0.82
C VAL A 25 7.97 -5.03 -0.76
N ASP A 26 8.85 -4.72 -1.70
CA ASP A 26 10.22 -5.25 -1.76
C ASP A 26 11.08 -4.81 -0.56
N VAL A 27 11.02 -3.53 -0.19
CA VAL A 27 11.74 -3.00 0.97
C VAL A 27 11.21 -3.62 2.26
N LEU A 28 9.89 -3.67 2.44
CA LEU A 28 9.27 -4.28 3.63
C LEU A 28 9.59 -5.77 3.75
N SER A 29 9.53 -6.53 2.65
CA SER A 29 9.84 -7.96 2.64
C SER A 29 11.30 -8.21 3.03
N SER A 30 12.22 -7.40 2.51
CA SER A 30 13.64 -7.48 2.83
C SER A 30 13.91 -7.13 4.31
N GLN A 31 13.29 -6.06 4.81
CA GLN A 31 13.44 -5.59 6.19
C GLN A 31 12.87 -6.58 7.22
N LEU A 32 11.70 -7.14 6.94
CA LEU A 32 10.96 -8.03 7.84
C LEU A 32 11.31 -9.51 7.63
N LYS A 33 12.08 -9.84 6.59
CA LYS A 33 12.49 -11.21 6.23
C LYS A 33 11.31 -12.16 5.99
N VAL A 34 10.26 -11.65 5.37
CA VAL A 34 9.05 -12.41 4.99
C VAL A 34 8.91 -12.49 3.47
N SER A 35 8.13 -13.45 2.98
CA SER A 35 7.80 -13.50 1.55
C SER A 35 6.92 -12.31 1.16
N PRO A 36 7.13 -11.73 -0.04
CA PRO A 36 6.38 -10.56 -0.49
C PRO A 36 4.89 -10.90 -0.67
N PRO A 37 3.98 -10.27 0.10
CA PRO A 37 2.56 -10.45 -0.07
C PRO A 37 2.06 -9.70 -1.30
N LYS A 38 0.84 -10.01 -1.75
CA LYS A 38 0.16 -9.18 -2.75
C LYS A 38 -0.16 -7.81 -2.14
N PRO A 39 0.21 -6.68 -2.79
CA PRO A 39 -0.05 -5.34 -2.25
C PRO A 39 -1.53 -5.08 -1.93
N PHE A 40 -2.42 -5.69 -2.71
CA PHE A 40 -3.87 -5.61 -2.52
C PHE A 40 -4.30 -6.11 -1.12
N HIS A 41 -3.79 -7.25 -0.65
CA HIS A 41 -4.17 -7.78 0.67
C HIS A 41 -3.69 -6.89 1.82
N VAL A 42 -2.50 -6.28 1.68
CA VAL A 42 -1.98 -5.32 2.68
C VAL A 42 -2.90 -4.08 2.74
N LEU A 43 -3.29 -3.56 1.57
CA LEU A 43 -4.19 -2.40 1.47
C LEU A 43 -5.58 -2.69 2.04
N GLU A 44 -6.15 -3.85 1.74
CA GLU A 44 -7.45 -4.25 2.29
C GLU A 44 -7.39 -4.33 3.81
N LYS A 45 -6.40 -5.04 4.36
CA LYS A 45 -6.27 -5.19 5.82
C LYS A 45 -6.07 -3.85 6.53
N LEU A 46 -5.28 -2.93 5.96
CA LEU A 46 -5.13 -1.58 6.51
C LEU A 46 -6.46 -0.80 6.52
N LYS A 47 -7.25 -0.91 5.43
CA LYS A 47 -8.57 -0.28 5.34
C LYS A 47 -9.57 -0.90 6.32
N GLU A 48 -9.54 -2.22 6.50
CA GLU A 48 -10.37 -2.94 7.48
C GLU A 48 -10.10 -2.48 8.91
N LEU A 49 -8.84 -2.14 9.23
CA LEU A 49 -8.43 -1.57 10.51
C LEU A 49 -8.79 -0.08 10.67
N GLY A 50 -9.43 0.53 9.67
CA GLY A 50 -9.87 1.93 9.70
C GLY A 50 -8.79 2.94 9.27
N PHE A 51 -7.65 2.48 8.76
CA PHE A 51 -6.63 3.38 8.23
C PHE A 51 -6.95 3.80 6.79
N LYS A 52 -6.56 5.02 6.44
CA LYS A 52 -6.50 5.44 5.04
C LYS A 52 -5.32 4.72 4.40
N ALA A 53 -5.56 4.01 3.32
CA ALA A 53 -4.51 3.35 2.55
C ALA A 53 -4.84 3.32 1.05
N GLY A 54 -3.84 3.43 0.20
CA GLY A 54 -4.02 3.38 -1.25
C GLY A 54 -2.70 3.18 -1.99
N GLY A 55 -2.78 2.84 -3.27
CA GLY A 55 -1.61 2.78 -4.14
C GLY A 55 -1.04 4.16 -4.42
N THR A 56 0.15 4.21 -5.02
CA THR A 56 0.78 5.46 -5.44
C THR A 56 1.31 5.33 -6.87
N GLN A 57 1.43 6.47 -7.56
CA GLN A 57 2.09 6.54 -8.87
C GLN A 57 3.57 6.11 -8.86
N PHE A 58 4.21 6.04 -7.69
CA PHE A 58 5.62 5.63 -7.58
C PHE A 58 5.87 4.14 -7.88
N GLY A 59 4.84 3.30 -7.90
CA GLY A 59 4.97 1.91 -8.33
C GLY A 59 3.75 1.05 -8.03
N ASP A 60 3.57 -0.02 -8.82
CA ASP A 60 2.40 -0.91 -8.69
C ASP A 60 2.39 -1.75 -7.41
N THR A 61 3.54 -1.90 -6.75
CA THR A 61 3.70 -2.57 -5.44
C THR A 61 3.95 -1.58 -4.30
N SER A 62 3.74 -0.29 -4.56
CA SER A 62 3.93 0.77 -3.58
C SER A 62 2.59 1.25 -3.03
N PHE A 63 2.54 1.56 -1.74
CA PHE A 63 1.34 2.03 -1.08
C PHE A 63 1.63 3.13 -0.06
N LYS A 64 0.63 3.98 0.17
CA LYS A 64 0.63 5.02 1.20
C LYS A 64 -0.41 4.67 2.25
N THR A 65 -0.14 5.02 3.50
CA THR A 65 -1.12 4.89 4.58
C THR A 65 -0.83 5.85 5.72
N ASN A 66 -1.88 6.26 6.44
CA ASN A 66 -1.75 6.99 7.70
C ASN A 66 -1.57 6.09 8.93
N ALA A 67 -1.49 4.77 8.73
CA ALA A 67 -1.17 3.84 9.81
C ALA A 67 0.23 4.13 10.38
N PRO A 68 0.40 4.06 11.72
CA PRO A 68 1.71 4.05 12.35
C PRO A 68 2.59 2.94 11.77
N ARG A 69 3.91 3.13 11.78
CA ARG A 69 4.87 2.17 11.21
C ARG A 69 4.70 0.77 11.80
N GLU A 70 4.48 0.69 13.10
CA GLU A 70 4.32 -0.56 13.85
C GLU A 70 3.10 -1.34 13.36
N GLU A 71 2.00 -0.65 13.05
CA GLU A 71 0.79 -1.23 12.46
C GLU A 71 1.04 -1.73 11.04
N VAL A 72 1.79 -0.97 10.24
CA VAL A 72 2.18 -1.39 8.87
C VAL A 72 2.99 -2.68 8.92
N TYR A 73 3.96 -2.78 9.83
CA TYR A 73 4.80 -3.97 9.96
C TYR A 73 3.98 -5.18 10.41
N ARG A 74 3.13 -5.01 11.43
CA ARG A 74 2.25 -6.07 11.92
C ARG A 74 1.33 -6.60 10.81
N VAL A 75 0.65 -5.71 10.09
CA VAL A 75 -0.25 -6.10 8.99
C VAL A 75 0.52 -6.81 7.88
N PHE A 76 1.72 -6.31 7.55
CA PHE A 76 2.53 -6.92 6.50
C PHE A 76 2.93 -8.35 6.84
N GLU A 77 3.40 -8.61 8.06
CA GLU A 77 3.75 -9.95 8.54
C GLU A 77 2.54 -10.90 8.62
N GLU A 78 1.40 -10.40 9.10
CA GLU A 78 0.14 -11.17 9.18
C GLU A 78 -0.31 -11.66 7.80
N VAL A 79 -0.29 -10.76 6.81
CA VAL A 79 -0.71 -11.07 5.44
C VAL A 79 0.32 -11.94 4.72
N SER A 80 1.61 -11.80 5.02
CA SER A 80 2.67 -12.67 4.45
C SER A 80 2.64 -14.10 4.97
N SER A 81 2.06 -14.33 6.14
CA SER A 81 1.99 -15.66 6.79
C SER A 81 0.70 -16.42 6.48
N SER A 82 -0.24 -15.80 5.78
CA SER A 82 -1.56 -16.34 5.41
C SER A 82 -1.56 -16.90 3.98
#